data_AF-A0AB37VJF2-F1
#
_entry.id   AF-A0AB37VJF2-F1
#
_cell.length_a   1.000
_cell.length_b   1.000
_cell.length_c   1.000
_cell.angle_alpha   90.00
_cell.angle_beta   90.00
_cell.angle_gamma   90.00
#
_symmetry.space_group_name_H-M   'P 1'
#
loop_
_entity.id
_entity.type
_entity.pdbx_description
1 polymer ?
#
loop_
_entity_poly.entity_id
_entity_poly.type
_entity_poly.pdbx_seq_one_letter_code
_entity_poly.pdbx_strand_id
1 'polypeptide(L)'
;MRKKTLDAVETDAAKRLREIWNAKKVTLRLTQEKAAEALGFSTQASVSHYLNGTTPLNTDATLKFASLLGVKPEAIRPDLAEMMNYVRKSGDYIEDRTGPGWKLLSPEHVELITLYDRLPQSEKERHLSDLKEKIQDFDKLFEELLAARKQ
;
A
#
# COMPACT_ATOMS: atom_id res chain seq x y z
N MET A 1 -16.31 -20.65 -20.09
CA MET A 1 -16.99 -20.11 -18.88
C MET A 1 -17.42 -18.68 -19.17
N ARG A 2 -18.70 -18.32 -18.98
CA ARG A 2 -19.18 -16.95 -19.20
C ARG A 2 -18.62 -16.03 -18.12
N LYS A 3 -17.91 -14.97 -18.51
CA LYS A 3 -17.49 -13.88 -17.62
C LYS A 3 -18.76 -13.32 -16.98
N LYS A 4 -18.92 -13.46 -15.66
CA LYS A 4 -19.96 -12.77 -14.91
C LYS A 4 -19.61 -11.29 -14.99
N THR A 5 -20.34 -10.54 -15.80
CA THR A 5 -20.22 -9.08 -15.85
C THR A 5 -20.47 -8.55 -14.45
N LEU A 6 -19.53 -7.75 -13.92
CA LEU A 6 -19.71 -7.11 -12.62
C LEU A 6 -20.98 -6.27 -12.63
N ASP A 7 -21.70 -6.23 -11.51
CA ASP A 7 -22.78 -5.28 -11.35
C ASP A 7 -22.25 -3.83 -11.21
N ALA A 8 -23.14 -2.84 -11.27
CA ALA A 8 -22.76 -1.43 -11.21
C ALA A 8 -22.03 -1.08 -9.89
N VAL A 9 -22.36 -1.75 -8.78
CA VAL A 9 -21.79 -1.50 -7.46
C VAL A 9 -20.35 -2.05 -7.39
N GLU A 10 -20.13 -3.25 -7.92
CA GLU A 10 -18.81 -3.87 -8.03
C GLU A 10 -17.89 -3.07 -8.97
N THR A 11 -18.45 -2.51 -10.05
CA THR A 11 -17.74 -1.64 -10.99
C THR A 11 -17.31 -0.32 -10.33
N ASP A 12 -18.18 0.28 -9.51
CA ASP A 12 -17.86 1.51 -8.78
C ASP A 12 -16.78 1.31 -7.72
N ALA A 13 -16.76 0.17 -7.03
CA ALA A 13 -15.71 -0.15 -6.06
C ALA A 13 -14.33 -0.29 -6.73
N ALA A 14 -14.27 -0.96 -7.89
CA ALA A 14 -13.04 -1.07 -8.68
C ALA A 14 -12.56 0.31 -9.18
N LYS A 15 -13.50 1.16 -9.61
CA LYS A 15 -13.21 2.54 -10.02
C LYS A 15 -12.60 3.36 -8.88
N ARG A 16 -13.22 3.36 -7.70
CA ARG A 16 -12.68 4.03 -6.50
C ARG A 16 -11.29 3.53 -6.12
N LEU A 17 -11.09 2.20 -6.13
CA LEU A 17 -9.76 1.62 -5.89
C LEU A 17 -8.73 2.14 -6.91
N ARG A 18 -9.09 2.16 -8.20
CA ARG A 18 -8.20 2.61 -9.29
C ARG A 18 -7.80 4.07 -9.14
N GLU A 19 -8.74 4.93 -8.76
CA GLU A 19 -8.50 6.36 -8.52
C GLU A 19 -7.51 6.56 -7.37
N ILE A 20 -7.75 5.91 -6.22
CA ILE A 20 -6.85 5.97 -5.05
C ILE A 20 -5.47 5.41 -5.38
N TRP A 21 -5.42 4.28 -6.10
CA TRP A 21 -4.16 3.68 -6.56
C TRP A 21 -3.36 4.65 -7.41
N ASN A 22 -3.98 5.29 -8.40
CA ASN A 22 -3.29 6.25 -9.27
C ASN A 22 -2.77 7.47 -8.51
N ALA A 23 -3.53 7.96 -7.54
CA ALA A 23 -3.13 9.10 -6.70
C ALA A 23 -1.93 8.78 -5.80
N LYS A 24 -1.77 7.52 -5.36
CA LYS A 24 -0.78 7.16 -4.31
C LYS A 24 0.37 6.28 -4.78
N LYS A 25 0.27 5.59 -5.92
CA LYS A 25 1.29 4.62 -6.37
C LYS A 25 2.69 5.22 -6.51
N VAL A 26 2.79 6.48 -6.91
CA VAL A 26 4.10 7.16 -7.08
C VAL A 26 4.70 7.47 -5.71
N THR A 27 3.95 8.13 -4.83
CA THR A 27 4.43 8.51 -3.49
C THR A 27 4.75 7.29 -2.62
N LEU A 28 4.01 6.19 -2.80
CA LEU A 28 4.24 4.93 -2.10
C LEU A 28 5.23 4.00 -2.83
N ARG A 29 5.79 4.42 -3.98
CA ARG A 29 6.68 3.62 -4.83
C ARG A 29 6.14 2.21 -5.15
N LEU A 30 4.83 2.11 -5.35
CA LEU A 30 4.13 0.86 -5.61
C LEU A 30 4.14 0.53 -7.11
N THR A 31 4.65 -0.65 -7.43
CA THR A 31 4.31 -1.37 -8.66
C THR A 31 3.22 -2.40 -8.36
N GLN A 32 2.55 -2.94 -9.38
CA GLN A 32 1.59 -4.03 -9.16
C GLN A 32 2.28 -5.27 -8.56
N GLU A 33 3.55 -5.49 -8.88
CA GLU A 33 4.36 -6.59 -8.37
C GLU A 33 4.64 -6.41 -6.88
N LYS A 34 5.17 -5.24 -6.49
CA LYS A 34 5.37 -4.89 -5.07
C LYS A 34 4.09 -4.94 -4.26
N ALA A 35 2.97 -4.52 -4.85
CA ALA A 35 1.67 -4.60 -4.19
C ALA A 35 1.20 -6.06 -4.06
N ALA A 36 1.40 -6.90 -5.07
CA ALA A 36 1.03 -8.31 -4.98
C ALA A 36 1.82 -9.01 -3.86
N GLU A 37 3.13 -8.77 -3.80
CA GLU A 37 4.00 -9.26 -2.74
C GLU A 37 3.55 -8.76 -1.36
N ALA A 38 3.38 -7.45 -1.20
CA ALA A 38 2.99 -6.84 0.08
C ALA A 38 1.61 -7.30 0.58
N LEU A 39 0.70 -7.65 -0.34
CA LEU A 39 -0.65 -8.12 -0.01
C LEU A 39 -0.75 -9.65 0.11
N GLY A 40 0.36 -10.38 -0.11
CA GLY A 40 0.39 -11.83 -0.08
C GLY A 40 -0.39 -12.48 -1.22
N PHE A 41 -0.53 -11.81 -2.36
CA PHE A 41 -1.13 -12.41 -3.56
C PHE A 41 -0.11 -13.26 -4.31
N SER A 42 -0.53 -14.44 -4.77
CA SER A 42 0.34 -15.39 -5.47
C SER A 42 0.84 -14.88 -6.83
N THR A 43 0.19 -13.86 -7.42
CA THR A 43 0.57 -13.31 -8.73
C THR A 43 0.34 -11.80 -8.83
N GLN A 44 1.19 -11.12 -9.60
CA GLN A 44 0.99 -9.71 -9.98
C GLN A 44 -0.38 -9.48 -10.65
N ALA A 45 -0.84 -10.45 -11.46
CA ALA A 45 -2.09 -10.38 -12.20
C ALA A 45 -3.30 -10.14 -11.28
N SER A 46 -3.27 -10.65 -10.05
CA SER A 46 -4.31 -10.43 -9.05
C SER A 46 -4.58 -8.94 -8.78
N VAL A 47 -3.53 -8.12 -8.68
CA VAL A 47 -3.68 -6.67 -8.45
C VAL A 47 -4.33 -6.00 -9.66
N SER A 48 -3.89 -6.35 -10.87
CA SER A 48 -4.47 -5.82 -12.12
C SER A 48 -5.96 -6.19 -12.27
N HIS A 49 -6.32 -7.43 -11.90
CA HIS A 49 -7.71 -7.89 -11.98
C HIS A 49 -8.65 -7.10 -11.07
N TYR A 50 -8.23 -6.77 -9.84
CA TYR A 50 -9.03 -5.91 -8.95
C TYR A 50 -9.10 -4.47 -9.46
N LEU A 51 -7.97 -3.91 -9.89
CA LEU A 51 -7.92 -2.52 -10.38
C LEU A 51 -8.76 -2.29 -11.64
N ASN A 52 -8.94 -3.32 -12.47
CA ASN A 52 -9.70 -3.22 -13.72
C ASN A 52 -11.13 -3.74 -13.59
N GLY A 53 -11.56 -4.19 -12.39
CA GLY A 53 -12.89 -4.79 -12.22
C GLY A 53 -13.08 -6.10 -12.97
N THR A 54 -12.01 -6.88 -13.17
CA THR A 54 -12.15 -8.26 -13.66
C THR A 54 -12.56 -9.20 -12.52
N THR A 55 -12.08 -8.92 -11.30
CA THR A 55 -12.44 -9.64 -10.08
C THR A 55 -13.16 -8.68 -9.14
N PRO A 56 -14.36 -9.02 -8.60
CA PRO A 56 -15.04 -8.18 -7.63
C PRO A 56 -14.21 -7.99 -6.36
N LEU A 57 -14.19 -6.78 -5.81
CA LEU A 57 -13.55 -6.52 -4.52
C LEU A 57 -14.37 -7.12 -3.37
N ASN A 58 -13.91 -8.23 -2.82
CA ASN A 58 -14.42 -8.74 -1.55
C ASN A 58 -13.89 -7.94 -0.35
N THR A 59 -14.39 -8.22 0.85
CA THR A 59 -14.01 -7.51 2.08
C THR A 59 -12.52 -7.65 2.39
N ASP A 60 -11.95 -8.85 2.28
CA ASP A 60 -10.52 -9.11 2.51
C ASP A 60 -9.62 -8.28 1.58
N ALA A 61 -9.87 -8.34 0.27
CA ALA A 61 -9.13 -7.57 -0.72
C ALA A 61 -9.27 -6.06 -0.46
N THR A 62 -10.46 -5.60 -0.07
CA THR A 62 -10.69 -4.19 0.26
C THR A 62 -9.87 -3.75 1.47
N LEU A 63 -9.86 -4.53 2.55
CA LEU A 63 -9.07 -4.25 3.75
C LEU A 63 -7.57 -4.24 3.44
N LYS A 64 -7.10 -5.22 2.65
CA LYS A 64 -5.71 -5.31 2.17
C LYS A 64 -5.30 -4.07 1.39
N PHE A 65 -6.06 -3.68 0.37
CA PHE A 65 -5.76 -2.48 -0.42
C PHE A 65 -5.87 -1.19 0.42
N ALA A 66 -6.86 -1.09 1.32
CA ALA A 66 -6.99 0.06 2.20
C ALA A 66 -5.79 0.23 3.13
N SER A 67 -5.27 -0.89 3.66
CA SER A 67 -4.05 -0.91 4.46
C SER A 67 -2.83 -0.47 3.63
N LEU A 68 -2.61 -1.10 2.46
CA LEU A 68 -1.48 -0.78 1.57
C LEU A 68 -1.48 0.69 1.11
N LEU A 69 -2.64 1.21 0.74
CA LEU A 69 -2.80 2.57 0.22
C LEU A 69 -2.94 3.61 1.33
N GLY A 70 -2.99 3.18 2.59
CA GLY A 70 -3.17 4.07 3.71
C GLY A 70 -4.46 4.89 3.59
N VAL A 71 -5.60 4.24 3.39
CA VAL A 71 -6.94 4.87 3.39
C VAL A 71 -7.90 4.10 4.31
N LYS A 72 -9.08 4.66 4.58
CA LYS A 72 -10.18 3.95 5.26
C LYS A 72 -10.83 2.98 4.24
N PRO A 73 -11.18 1.73 4.60
CA PRO A 73 -11.81 0.77 3.68
C PRO A 73 -13.06 1.31 2.96
N GLU A 74 -13.82 2.16 3.64
CA GLU A 74 -15.03 2.83 3.17
C GLU A 74 -14.78 3.78 2.00
N ALA A 75 -13.55 4.27 1.84
CA ALA A 75 -13.16 5.07 0.68
C ALA A 75 -13.15 4.22 -0.61
N ILE A 76 -12.99 2.90 -0.49
CA ILE A 76 -13.05 1.95 -1.62
C ILE A 76 -14.47 1.37 -1.72
N ARG A 77 -15.02 0.91 -0.59
CA ARG A 77 -16.34 0.28 -0.48
C ARG A 77 -17.19 0.94 0.62
N PRO A 78 -18.04 1.94 0.26
CA PRO A 78 -18.86 2.67 1.24
C PRO A 78 -19.80 1.78 2.07
N ASP A 79 -20.21 0.65 1.52
CA ASP A 79 -21.08 -0.33 2.19
C ASP A 79 -20.42 -0.99 3.42
N LEU A 80 -19.10 -0.93 3.55
CA LEU A 80 -18.39 -1.41 4.74
C LEU A 80 -18.47 -0.44 5.93
N ALA A 81 -19.01 0.77 5.76
CA ALA A 81 -18.95 1.83 6.78
C ALA A 81 -19.59 1.44 8.10
N GLU A 82 -20.76 0.80 8.07
CA GLU A 82 -21.45 0.38 9.29
C GLU A 82 -20.65 -0.68 10.05
N MET A 83 -20.18 -1.72 9.35
CA MET A 83 -19.35 -2.79 9.91
C MET A 83 -18.05 -2.24 10.51
N MET A 84 -17.37 -1.35 9.79
CA MET A 84 -16.11 -0.75 10.26
C MET A 84 -16.33 0.21 11.44
N ASN A 85 -17.46 0.94 11.46
CA ASN A 85 -17.85 1.75 12.61
C ASN A 85 -18.11 0.90 13.85
N TYR A 86 -18.73 -0.28 13.68
CA TYR A 86 -18.92 -1.22 14.79
C TYR A 86 -17.57 -1.68 15.34
N VAL A 87 -16.66 -2.12 14.48
CA VAL A 87 -15.30 -2.55 14.88
C VAL A 87 -14.53 -1.42 15.58
N ARG A 88 -14.62 -0.18 15.09
CA ARG A 88 -14.01 1.02 15.71
C ARG A 88 -14.69 1.48 17.00
N LYS A 89 -15.96 1.18 17.22
CA LYS A 89 -16.62 1.45 18.50
C LYS A 89 -16.19 0.44 19.56
N SER A 90 -15.86 -0.78 19.15
CA SER A 90 -15.38 -1.85 20.04
C SER A 90 -13.89 -1.79 20.37
N GLY A 91 -13.11 -0.88 19.77
CA GLY A 91 -11.68 -0.68 20.06
C GLY A 91 -11.14 0.63 19.49
N ASP A 92 -10.12 1.21 20.11
CA ASP A 92 -9.61 2.54 19.75
C ASP A 92 -9.11 2.60 18.30
N TYR A 93 -9.70 3.48 17.48
CA TYR A 93 -9.21 3.75 16.13
C TYR A 93 -7.99 4.67 16.19
N ILE A 94 -6.80 4.10 15.98
CA ILE A 94 -5.55 4.86 15.92
C ILE A 94 -5.41 5.46 14.51
N GLU A 95 -5.65 6.77 14.37
CA GLU A 95 -5.36 7.51 13.12
C GLU A 95 -3.85 7.67 12.89
N ASP A 96 -3.07 7.61 13.97
CA ASP A 96 -1.62 7.67 13.93
C ASP A 96 -0.99 6.36 13.43
N ARG A 97 -0.74 6.30 12.13
CA ARG A 97 -0.01 5.21 11.47
C ARG A 97 1.51 5.27 11.67
N THR A 98 2.02 6.21 12.47
CA THR A 98 3.44 6.27 12.85
C THR A 98 3.72 5.50 14.14
N GLY A 99 2.67 5.03 14.85
CA GLY A 99 2.80 4.13 15.97
C GLY A 99 3.31 2.73 15.59
N PRO A 100 3.83 1.94 16.55
CA PRO A 100 4.43 0.62 16.35
C PRO A 100 3.43 -0.50 15.95
N GLY A 101 2.33 -0.17 15.24
CA GLY A 101 1.26 -1.08 14.85
C GLY A 101 1.20 -1.35 13.34
N TRP A 102 1.26 -2.64 12.99
CA TRP A 102 1.04 -3.29 11.68
C TRP A 102 1.43 -2.52 10.41
N LYS A 103 2.71 -2.16 10.30
CA LYS A 103 3.39 -2.44 9.03
C LYS A 103 3.66 -3.94 9.00
N LEU A 104 3.10 -4.66 8.03
CA LEU A 104 3.59 -6.00 7.72
C LEU A 104 5.01 -5.81 7.19
N LEU A 105 6.00 -5.95 8.07
CA LEU A 105 7.40 -5.83 7.71
C LEU A 105 7.76 -7.05 6.87
N SER A 106 8.26 -6.84 5.66
CA SER A 106 8.83 -7.94 4.87
C SER A 106 10.02 -8.55 5.63
N PRO A 107 10.42 -9.80 5.34
CA PRO A 107 11.57 -10.43 5.98
C PRO A 107 12.84 -9.55 5.93
N GLU A 108 13.08 -8.86 4.82
CA GLU A 108 14.19 -7.92 4.65
C GLU A 108 14.11 -6.73 5.63
N HIS A 109 12.92 -6.14 5.84
CA HIS A 109 12.76 -5.07 6.82
C HIS A 109 12.99 -5.57 8.26
N VAL A 110 12.54 -6.79 8.56
CA VAL A 110 12.77 -7.42 9.87
C VAL A 110 14.27 -7.64 10.10
N GLU A 111 14.99 -8.12 9.09
CA GLU A 111 16.45 -8.28 9.14
C GLU A 111 17.15 -6.93 9.36
N LEU A 112 16.78 -5.90 8.60
CA LEU A 112 17.33 -4.55 8.77
C LEU A 112 17.13 -4.03 10.20
N ILE A 113 15.92 -4.13 10.74
CA ILE A 113 15.62 -3.68 12.11
C ILE A 113 16.44 -4.49 13.12
N THR A 114 16.52 -5.82 12.95
CA THR A 114 17.29 -6.70 13.83
C THR A 114 18.77 -6.33 13.86
N LEU A 115 19.35 -6.02 12.70
CA LEU A 115 20.75 -5.56 12.60
C LEU A 115 20.92 -4.16 13.18
N TYR A 116 20.02 -3.25 12.85
CA TYR A 116 20.05 -1.86 13.29
C TYR A 116 19.98 -1.77 14.82
N ASP A 117 19.10 -2.52 15.47
CA ASP A 117 18.92 -2.48 16.93
C ASP A 117 20.18 -2.88 17.70
N ARG A 118 21.03 -3.73 17.11
CA ARG A 118 22.30 -4.20 17.69
C ARG A 118 23.45 -3.20 17.55
N LEU A 119 23.30 -2.14 16.75
CA LEU A 119 24.34 -1.14 16.56
C LEU A 119 24.47 -0.19 17.76
N PRO A 120 25.69 0.30 18.09
CA PRO A 120 25.89 1.43 18.99
C PRO A 120 25.17 2.69 18.48
N GLN A 121 24.81 3.59 19.40
CA GLN A 121 24.06 4.81 19.06
C GLN A 121 24.77 5.69 18.00
N SER A 122 26.09 5.81 18.08
CA SER A 122 26.89 6.55 17.08
C SER A 122 26.80 5.95 15.68
N GLU A 123 26.82 4.61 15.59
CA GLU A 123 26.70 3.90 14.30
C GLU A 123 25.27 3.97 13.77
N LYS A 124 24.26 3.92 14.65
CA LYS A 124 22.85 4.13 14.28
C LYS A 124 22.64 5.49 13.62
N GLU A 125 23.20 6.55 14.19
CA GLU A 125 23.12 7.92 13.68
C GLU A 125 23.83 8.05 12.33
N ARG A 126 25.06 7.55 12.24
CA ARG A 126 25.82 7.52 10.99
C ARG A 126 25.10 6.75 9.90
N HIS A 127 24.62 5.54 10.18
CA HIS A 127 23.92 4.71 9.20
C HIS A 127 22.63 5.38 8.69
N LEU A 128 21.87 6.04 9.56
CA LEU A 128 20.71 6.83 9.13
C LEU A 128 21.10 8.03 8.27
N SER A 129 22.22 8.69 8.56
CA SER A 129 22.73 9.80 7.74
C SER A 129 23.09 9.31 6.33
N ASP A 130 23.88 8.24 6.24
CA ASP A 130 24.32 7.65 4.97
C ASP A 130 23.11 7.19 4.14
N LEU A 131 22.11 6.57 4.79
CA LEU A 131 20.89 6.12 4.13
C LEU A 131 20.07 7.31 3.58
N LYS A 132 19.97 8.41 4.33
CA LYS A 132 19.24 9.61 3.92
C LYS A 132 19.89 10.25 2.70
N GLU A 133 21.20 10.42 2.71
CA GLU A 133 21.96 10.98 1.58
C GLU A 133 21.74 10.15 0.32
N LYS A 134 21.90 8.82 0.44
CA LYS A 134 21.68 7.89 -0.67
C LYS A 134 20.26 7.96 -1.22
N ILE A 135 19.24 8.07 -0.37
CA ILE A 135 17.83 8.21 -0.81
C ILE A 135 17.62 9.53 -1.54
N GLN A 136 18.19 10.63 -1.05
CA GLN A 136 18.10 11.94 -1.72
C GLN A 136 18.69 11.91 -3.12
N ASP A 137 19.83 11.25 -3.30
CA ASP A 137 20.45 11.08 -4.62
C ASP A 137 19.57 10.28 -5.58
N PHE A 138 18.98 9.17 -5.11
CA PHE A 138 18.05 8.38 -5.92
C PHE A 138 16.78 9.15 -6.28
N ASP A 139 16.26 9.97 -5.37
CA ASP A 139 15.05 10.75 -5.61
C ASP A 139 15.31 11.82 -6.66
N LYS A 140 16.46 12.50 -6.58
CA LYS A 140 16.90 13.43 -7.62
C LYS A 140 17.05 12.75 -8.98
N LEU A 141 17.72 11.60 -9.03
CA LEU A 141 17.88 10.83 -10.27
C LEU A 141 16.53 10.40 -10.85
N PHE A 142 15.59 9.99 -10.00
CA PHE A 142 14.26 9.59 -10.43
C PHE A 142 13.47 10.75 -11.04
N GLU A 143 13.53 11.94 -10.44
CA GLU A 143 12.93 13.16 -10.99
C GLU A 143 13.55 13.55 -12.35
N GLU A 144 14.87 13.47 -12.47
CA GLU A 144 15.57 13.72 -13.74
C GLU A 144 15.12 12.76 -14.85
N LEU A 145 15.00 11.46 -14.53
CA LEU A 145 14.51 10.45 -15.48
C LEU A 145 13.04 10.67 -15.87
N LEU A 146 12.19 11.10 -14.94
CA LEU A 146 10.79 11.45 -15.24
C LEU A 146 10.69 12.68 -16.15
N ALA A 147 11.54 13.68 -15.94
CA ALA A 147 11.59 14.89 -16.77
C ALA A 147 12.08 14.57 -18.19
N ALA A 148 13.12 13.75 -18.33
CA ALA A 148 13.67 13.33 -19.62
C ALA A 148 12.68 12.51 -20.47
N ARG A 149 11.77 11.78 -19.84
CA ARG A 149 10.74 10.97 -20.53
C ARG A 149 9.53 11.78 -21.01
N LYS A 150 9.42 13.04 -20.60
CA LYS A 150 8.35 13.98 -21.02
C LYS A 150 8.77 14.90 -22.18
N GLN A 151 10.03 14.84 -22.60
CA GLN A 151 10.55 15.48 -23.83
C GLN A 151 10.52 14.47 -24.98
#